data_AF-I2GIR4-F1
#
_entry.id   AF-I2GIR4-F1
#
_cell.length_a   1.000
_cell.length_b   1.000
_cell.length_c   1.000
_cell.angle_alpha   90.00
_cell.angle_beta   90.00
_cell.angle_gamma   90.00
#
_symmetry.space_group_name_H-M   'P 1'
#
loop_
_entity.id
_entity.type
_entity.pdbx_description
1 polymer ?
#
loop_
_entity_poly.entity_id
_entity_poly.type
_entity_poly.pdbx_seq_one_letter_code
_entity_poly.pdbx_strand_id
1 'polypeptide(L)'
;MHSSDTSPVFVPAKAAVMLVFMPPEGTDRQQRQSLAALADALQRHLDGSVRVLKLDETTHPDVMRSFDIANLPAFVLVRRGVELWRHEGLTDEQTLTQASRQMLAVGRNGLSAP
;
A
#
# COMPACT_ATOMS: atom_id res chain seq x y z
N MET A 1 3.63 36.68 -5.17
CA MET A 1 3.64 35.80 -3.98
C MET A 1 3.15 34.44 -4.43
N HIS A 2 3.97 33.40 -4.27
CA HIS A 2 3.77 32.06 -4.83
C HIS A 2 2.58 31.36 -4.13
N SER A 3 1.54 31.05 -4.90
CA SER A 3 0.49 30.12 -4.48
C SER A 3 1.09 28.71 -4.50
N SER A 4 1.19 28.10 -3.33
CA SER A 4 1.51 26.68 -3.17
C SER A 4 0.38 25.86 -3.79
N ASP A 5 0.57 25.38 -5.02
CA ASP A 5 -0.29 24.38 -5.66
C ASP A 5 -0.09 23.04 -4.95
N THR A 6 -0.69 22.90 -3.77
CA THR A 6 -0.86 21.59 -3.14
C THR A 6 -2.06 20.97 -3.81
N SER A 7 -1.87 20.38 -4.99
CA SER A 7 -2.92 19.66 -5.67
C SER A 7 -3.42 18.57 -4.73
N PRO A 8 -4.68 18.60 -4.26
CA PRO A 8 -5.20 17.55 -3.41
C PRO A 8 -5.17 16.27 -4.24
N VAL A 9 -4.48 15.26 -3.73
CA VAL A 9 -4.52 13.92 -4.31
C VAL A 9 -5.96 13.43 -4.16
N PHE A 10 -6.77 13.63 -5.21
CA PHE A 10 -8.12 13.09 -5.29
C PHE A 10 -8.02 11.57 -5.39
N VAL A 11 -7.93 10.91 -4.25
CA VAL A 11 -8.23 9.49 -4.15
C VAL A 11 -9.75 9.40 -4.19
N PRO A 12 -10.36 8.81 -5.24
CA PRO A 12 -11.80 8.63 -5.24
C PRO A 12 -12.20 7.87 -3.97
N ALA A 13 -13.18 8.35 -3.22
CA ALA A 13 -13.57 7.88 -1.88
C ALA A 13 -14.02 6.39 -1.78
N LYS A 14 -13.88 5.63 -2.87
CA LYS A 14 -14.14 4.19 -2.98
C LYS A 14 -12.89 3.34 -3.23
N ALA A 15 -11.77 3.91 -3.68
CA ALA A 15 -10.55 3.14 -3.96
C ALA A 15 -9.85 2.74 -2.65
N ALA A 16 -9.40 1.49 -2.56
CA ALA A 16 -8.46 1.11 -1.51
C ALA A 16 -7.05 1.58 -1.88
N VAL A 17 -6.20 1.71 -0.88
CA VAL A 17 -4.80 2.14 -1.03
C VAL A 17 -3.91 1.04 -0.47
N MET A 18 -3.02 0.51 -1.29
CA MET A 18 -1.97 -0.42 -0.85
C MET A 18 -0.71 0.40 -0.56
N LEU A 19 -0.35 0.51 0.70
CA LEU A 19 0.89 1.10 1.16
C LEU A 19 2.00 0.04 1.11
N VAL A 20 3.09 0.35 0.40
CA VAL A 20 4.26 -0.50 0.27
C VAL A 20 5.42 0.20 0.96
N PHE A 21 5.77 -0.27 2.15
CA PHE A 21 6.86 0.24 2.95
C PHE A 21 8.18 -0.35 2.44
N MET A 22 8.99 0.52 1.85
CA MET A 22 10.25 0.19 1.21
C MET A 22 11.37 0.12 2.27
N PRO A 23 12.33 -0.82 2.14
CA PRO A 23 13.52 -0.84 2.97
C PRO A 23 14.39 0.41 2.71
N PRO A 24 15.18 0.87 3.70
CA PRO A 24 16.01 2.06 3.55
C PRO A 24 17.06 1.91 2.44
N GLU A 25 17.54 3.05 1.89
CA GLU A 25 18.37 3.15 0.68
C GLU A 25 19.76 2.46 0.75
N GLY A 26 20.11 1.79 1.86
CA GLY A 26 21.41 1.13 2.05
C GLY A 26 21.37 -0.39 2.24
N THR A 27 20.19 -1.00 2.40
CA THR A 27 20.10 -2.42 2.81
C THR A 27 20.33 -3.36 1.64
N ASP A 28 19.62 -3.17 0.52
CA ASP A 28 19.81 -3.97 -0.69
C ASP A 28 19.14 -3.30 -1.91
N ARG A 29 19.95 -2.77 -2.84
CA ARG A 29 19.43 -2.05 -4.03
C ARG A 29 18.61 -2.97 -4.93
N GLN A 30 19.01 -4.24 -5.05
CA GLN A 30 18.33 -5.20 -5.91
C GLN A 30 16.95 -5.53 -5.35
N GLN A 31 16.86 -5.77 -4.03
CA GLN A 31 15.58 -5.98 -3.36
C GLN A 31 14.63 -4.79 -3.55
N ARG A 32 15.15 -3.57 -3.44
CA ARG A 32 14.37 -2.33 -3.61
C ARG A 32 13.83 -2.19 -5.04
N GLN A 33 14.64 -2.54 -6.05
CA GLN A 33 14.21 -2.55 -7.46
C GLN A 33 13.13 -3.60 -7.72
N SER A 34 13.31 -4.83 -7.19
CA SER A 34 12.30 -5.89 -7.30
C SER A 34 10.98 -5.49 -6.65
N LEU A 35 11.03 -4.85 -5.48
CA LEU A 35 9.84 -4.37 -4.77
C LEU A 35 9.15 -3.21 -5.51
N ALA A 36 9.93 -2.30 -6.11
CA ALA A 36 9.40 -1.23 -6.92
C ALA A 36 8.70 -1.74 -8.19
N ALA A 37 9.24 -2.78 -8.83
CA ALA A 37 8.64 -3.47 -9.97
C ALA A 37 7.39 -4.26 -9.56
N LEU A 38 7.42 -4.94 -8.42
CA LEU A 38 6.28 -5.62 -7.82
C LEU A 38 5.10 -4.67 -7.58
N ALA A 39 5.38 -3.51 -6.98
CA ALA A 39 4.37 -2.49 -6.72
C ALA A 39 3.74 -1.92 -8.01
N ASP A 40 4.54 -1.75 -9.07
CA ASP A 40 4.06 -1.33 -10.39
C ASP A 40 3.15 -2.38 -11.03
N ALA A 41 3.58 -3.65 -11.00
CA ALA A 41 2.80 -4.74 -11.54
C ALA A 41 1.47 -4.91 -10.77
N LEU A 42 1.50 -4.81 -9.44
CA LEU A 42 0.30 -4.82 -8.60
C LEU A 42 -0.67 -3.69 -8.97
N GLN A 43 -0.17 -2.47 -9.21
CA GLN A 43 -0.99 -1.34 -9.64
C GLN A 43 -1.69 -1.62 -10.98
N ARG A 44 -1.01 -2.29 -11.91
CA ARG A 44 -1.59 -2.73 -13.19
C ARG A 44 -2.63 -3.83 -13.01
N HIS A 45 -2.35 -4.84 -12.19
CA HIS A 45 -3.25 -5.98 -11.97
C HIS A 45 -4.53 -5.65 -11.19
N LEU A 46 -4.52 -4.58 -10.40
CA LEU A 46 -5.67 -4.13 -9.62
C LEU A 46 -6.54 -3.09 -10.37
N ASP A 47 -6.23 -2.80 -11.64
CA ASP A 47 -7.08 -2.05 -12.60
C ASP A 47 -7.73 -0.79 -12.02
N GLY A 48 -6.98 -0.02 -11.23
CA GLY A 48 -7.45 1.22 -10.60
C GLY A 48 -8.41 1.05 -9.41
N SER A 49 -8.82 -0.17 -9.05
CA SER A 49 -9.61 -0.45 -7.83
C SER A 49 -8.80 -0.24 -6.54
N VAL A 50 -7.47 -0.39 -6.67
CA VAL A 50 -6.50 -0.13 -5.60
C VAL A 50 -5.43 0.80 -6.13
N ARG A 51 -5.10 1.84 -5.35
CA ARG A 51 -3.94 2.69 -5.59
C ARG A 51 -2.75 2.17 -4.80
N VAL A 52 -1.64 1.88 -5.46
CA VAL A 52 -0.41 1.44 -4.81
C VAL A 52 0.46 2.66 -4.52
N LEU A 53 0.81 2.86 -3.26
CA LEU A 53 1.61 3.96 -2.74
C LEU A 53 2.88 3.39 -2.11
N LYS A 54 4.03 3.77 -2.66
CA LYS A 54 5.34 3.36 -2.14
C LYS A 54 5.74 4.39 -1.08
N LEU A 55 5.97 3.93 0.14
CA LEU A 55 6.40 4.76 1.25
C LEU A 55 7.83 4.36 1.62
N ASP A 56 8.67 5.36 1.79
CA ASP A 56 10.01 5.20 2.33
C ASP A 56 10.18 6.16 3.52
N GLU A 57 11.06 5.77 4.44
CA GLU A 57 11.30 6.56 5.66
C GLU A 57 11.81 7.96 5.34
N THR A 58 12.48 8.11 4.20
CA THR A 58 13.06 9.38 3.75
C THR A 58 12.01 10.38 3.27
N THR A 59 10.91 9.93 2.67
CA THR A 59 9.84 10.79 2.16
C THR A 59 8.71 10.96 3.15
N HIS A 60 8.35 9.91 3.90
CA HIS A 60 7.17 9.91 4.77
C HIS A 60 7.43 9.22 6.13
N PRO A 61 8.36 9.76 6.96
CA PRO A 61 8.72 9.14 8.24
C PRO A 61 7.54 9.09 9.23
N ASP A 62 6.66 10.09 9.20
CA ASP A 62 5.50 10.18 10.09
C ASP A 62 4.49 9.04 9.85
N VAL A 63 4.30 8.68 8.58
CA VAL A 63 3.43 7.55 8.19
C VAL A 63 4.06 6.23 8.61
N MET A 64 5.36 6.03 8.40
CA MET A 64 6.05 4.82 8.87
C MET A 64 5.91 4.61 10.37
N ARG A 65 6.07 5.68 11.17
CA ARG A 65 5.85 5.59 12.62
C ARG A 65 4.40 5.35 13.00
N SER A 66 3.46 5.99 12.31
CA SER A 66 2.03 5.83 12.59
C SER A 66 1.54 4.40 12.36
N PHE A 67 2.16 3.67 11.43
CA PHE A 67 1.82 2.27 11.15
C PHE A 67 2.61 1.26 12.00
N ASP A 68 3.55 1.71 12.84
CA ASP A 68 4.41 0.89 13.69
C ASP A 68 5.05 -0.29 12.92
N ILE A 69 5.62 0.02 11.75
CA ILE A 69 6.22 -1.01 10.89
C ILE A 69 7.54 -1.48 11.50
N ALA A 70 7.54 -2.68 12.05
CA ALA A 70 8.73 -3.28 12.67
C ALA A 70 9.66 -3.93 11.64
N ASN A 71 9.09 -4.58 10.61
CA ASN A 71 9.86 -5.29 9.61
C ASN A 71 9.62 -4.74 8.20
N LEU A 72 10.70 -4.44 7.49
CA LEU A 72 10.68 -4.01 6.09
C LEU A 72 11.17 -5.15 5.19
N PRO A 73 10.58 -5.33 3.99
CA PRO A 73 9.46 -4.56 3.45
C PRO A 73 8.11 -4.93 4.07
N ALA A 74 7.15 -4.01 4.06
CA ALA A 74 5.79 -4.28 4.52
C ALA A 74 4.73 -3.78 3.53
N PHE A 75 3.58 -4.43 3.54
CA PHE A 75 2.45 -4.17 2.66
C PHE A 75 1.20 -3.99 3.51
N VAL A 76 0.54 -2.85 3.40
CA VAL A 76 -0.66 -2.54 4.18
C VAL A 76 -1.76 -2.06 3.26
N LEU A 77 -2.88 -2.77 3.25
CA LEU A 77 -4.07 -2.37 2.51
C LEU A 77 -4.98 -1.55 3.41
N VAL A 78 -5.20 -0.30 3.02
CA VAL A 78 -6.04 0.66 3.73
C VAL A 78 -7.23 1.03 2.86
N ARG A 79 -8.43 1.12 3.42
CA ARG A 79 -9.61 1.62 2.71
C ARG A 79 -10.35 2.59 3.60
N ARG A 80 -10.54 3.82 3.13
CA ARG A 80 -11.21 4.90 3.90
C ARG A 80 -10.59 5.13 5.29
N GLY A 81 -9.27 5.04 5.38
CA GLY A 81 -8.53 5.21 6.64
C GLY A 81 -8.53 4.00 7.58
N VAL A 82 -9.16 2.89 7.20
CA VAL A 82 -9.15 1.64 7.98
C VAL A 82 -8.18 0.65 7.36
N GLU A 83 -7.25 0.13 8.16
CA GLU A 83 -6.40 -1.00 7.77
C GLU A 83 -7.25 -2.26 7.62
N LEU A 84 -7.29 -2.82 6.42
CA LEU A 84 -8.00 -4.06 6.13
C LEU A 84 -7.08 -5.28 6.24
N TRP A 85 -5.81 -5.11 5.91
CA TRP A 85 -4.84 -6.19 5.87
C TRP A 85 -3.42 -5.63 5.92
N ARG A 86 -2.52 -6.41 6.53
CA ARG A 86 -1.09 -6.11 6.67
C ARG A 86 -0.29 -7.38 6.45
N HIS A 87 0.83 -7.25 5.77
CA HIS A 87 1.84 -8.29 5.63
C HIS A 87 3.22 -7.69 5.72
N GLU A 88 4.02 -8.22 6.64
CA GLU A 88 5.41 -7.82 6.82
C GLU A 88 6.31 -8.93 6.27
N GLY A 89 7.35 -8.54 5.54
CA GLY A 89 8.27 -9.42 4.85
C GLY A 89 8.10 -9.43 3.33
N LEU A 90 9.01 -10.14 2.67
CA LEU A 90 8.97 -10.36 1.23
C LEU A 90 7.77 -11.23 0.86
N THR A 91 7.09 -10.87 -0.22
CA THR A 91 5.93 -11.60 -0.72
C THR A 91 5.81 -11.42 -2.22
N ASP A 92 5.15 -12.37 -2.88
CA ASP A 92 4.95 -12.38 -4.33
C ASP A 92 3.69 -11.62 -4.78
N GLU A 93 3.70 -11.21 -6.04
CA GLU A 93 2.63 -10.41 -6.66
C GLU A 93 1.27 -11.09 -6.57
N GLN A 94 1.26 -12.41 -6.79
CA GLN A 94 0.05 -13.21 -6.81
C GLN A 94 -0.61 -13.20 -5.43
N THR A 95 0.18 -13.36 -4.38
CA THR A 95 -0.28 -13.30 -2.98
C THR A 95 -0.89 -11.94 -2.66
N LEU A 96 -0.19 -10.84 -3.01
CA LEU A 96 -0.70 -9.47 -2.78
C LEU A 96 -1.99 -9.21 -3.56
N THR A 97 -2.05 -9.64 -4.81
CA THR A 97 -3.22 -9.44 -5.68
C THR A 97 -4.42 -10.20 -5.14
N GLN A 98 -4.23 -11.47 -4.74
CA GLN A 98 -5.29 -12.29 -4.16
C GLN A 98 -5.77 -11.72 -2.82
N ALA A 99 -4.86 -11.38 -1.90
CA ALA A 99 -5.20 -10.78 -0.62
C ALA A 99 -5.98 -9.46 -0.81
N SER A 100 -5.51 -8.60 -1.71
CA SER A 100 -6.19 -7.34 -2.04
C SER A 100 -7.62 -7.57 -2.53
N ARG A 101 -7.81 -8.49 -3.48
CA ARG A 101 -9.13 -8.83 -4.03
C ARG A 101 -10.06 -9.41 -2.97
N GLN A 102 -9.55 -10.28 -2.10
CA GLN A 102 -10.31 -10.85 -0.99
C GLN A 102 -10.78 -9.77 -0.02
N MET A 103 -9.89 -8.87 0.42
CA MET A 103 -10.26 -7.79 1.35
C MET A 103 -11.26 -6.81 0.75
N LEU A 104 -11.14 -6.51 -0.55
CA LEU A 104 -12.12 -5.71 -1.28
C LEU A 104 -13.49 -6.39 -1.37
N ALA A 105 -13.53 -7.72 -1.47
CA ALA A 105 -14.76 -8.50 -1.48
C ALA A 105 -15.40 -8.61 -0.08
N VAL A 106 -14.60 -8.80 0.98
CA VAL A 106 -15.08 -8.87 2.37
C VAL A 106 -15.78 -7.56 2.78
N GLY A 107 -15.23 -6.40 2.39
CA GLY A 107 -15.86 -5.10 2.65
C GLY A 107 -17.18 -4.85 1.91
N ARG A 108 -17.63 -5.76 1.03
CA ARG A 108 -18.97 -5.75 0.41
C ARG A 108 -19.97 -6.69 1.08
N ASN A 109 -19.50 -7.67 1.86
CA ASN A 109 -20.33 -8.77 2.38
C ASN A 109 -20.48 -8.76 3.91
N GLY A 110 -20.15 -7.64 4.56
CA GLY A 110 -20.33 -7.46 6.01
C GLY A 110 -21.80 -7.31 6.42
N LEU A 111 -22.56 -8.40 6.31
CA LEU A 111 -23.80 -8.68 7.04
C LEU A 111 -24.03 -10.20 7.01
N SER A 112 -23.26 -10.92 7.82
CA SER A 112 -23.71 -12.19 8.38
C SER A 112 -22.94 -12.40 9.68
N ALA A 113 -23.53 -11.91 10.76
CA ALA A 113 -23.24 -12.43 12.09
C ALA A 113 -24.06 -13.72 12.26
N PRO A 114 -23.52 -14.77 12.92
CA PRO A 114 -24.30 -15.93 13.33
C PRO A 114 -25.35 -15.58 14.39
#